data_AF-A0A1F6ZVA4-F1
#
_entry.id   AF-A0A1F6ZVA4-F1
#
_cell.length_a   1.000
_cell.length_b   1.000
_cell.length_c   1.000
_cell.angle_alpha   90.00
_cell.angle_beta   90.00
_cell.angle_gamma   90.00
#
_symmetry.space_group_name_H-M   'P 1'
#
loop_
_entity.id
_entity.type
_entity.pdbx_description
1 polymer ?
#
loop_
_entity_poly.entity_id
_entity_poly.type
_entity_poly.pdbx_seq_one_letter_code
_entity_poly.pdbx_strand_id
1 'polypeptide(L)'
;MEKIINNLDSVNLILIGAAITFISTNIIEYIKNWRERQSKTQNFKLFIKLELEVVAKTLEKLQIGLSYGNYYDYLLLDRVKESIDNLEKVRSDVIYLSDSKLKEKFIEVISDISTYIATTRMVQQLFYTDRDKSLEQVEIGESVEISKKSQKPKNSRKKTDRPTLEQAWKIFNERRTEKTIEYVEIKRKLEELIKSLVS
;
A
#
# COMPACT_ATOMS: atom_id res chain seq x y z
N MET A 1 40.77 -15.41 -67.02
CA MET A 1 40.48 -14.29 -66.09
C MET A 1 39.00 -14.18 -65.75
N GLU A 2 38.06 -14.40 -66.70
CA GLU A 2 36.61 -14.29 -66.45
C GLU A 2 36.08 -15.16 -65.28
N LYS A 3 36.54 -16.40 -65.11
CA LYS A 3 36.11 -17.26 -63.99
C LYS A 3 36.49 -16.75 -62.60
N ILE A 4 37.58 -15.98 -62.48
CA ILE A 4 38.05 -15.45 -61.19
C ILE A 4 37.25 -14.19 -60.82
N ILE A 5 36.90 -13.36 -61.82
CA ILE A 5 36.11 -12.15 -61.64
C ILE A 5 34.68 -12.50 -61.20
N ASN A 6 34.03 -13.47 -61.86
CA ASN A 6 32.68 -13.92 -61.47
C ASN A 6 32.60 -14.55 -60.07
N ASN A 7 33.72 -15.10 -59.56
CA ASN A 7 33.80 -15.63 -58.20
C ASN A 7 33.98 -14.55 -57.14
N LEU A 8 34.63 -13.42 -57.45
CA LEU A 8 34.70 -12.30 -56.52
C LEU A 8 33.32 -11.64 -56.33
N ASP A 9 32.55 -11.51 -57.40
CA ASP A 9 31.21 -10.90 -57.36
C ASP A 9 30.22 -11.77 -56.56
N SER A 10 30.29 -13.09 -56.70
CA SER A 10 29.44 -14.02 -55.94
C SER A 10 29.78 -14.02 -54.44
N VAL A 11 31.07 -13.96 -54.09
CA VAL A 11 31.52 -13.86 -52.69
C VAL A 11 31.08 -12.54 -52.05
N ASN A 12 31.19 -11.41 -52.78
CA ASN A 12 30.72 -10.10 -52.31
C ASN A 12 29.20 -10.08 -52.09
N LEU A 13 28.43 -10.70 -52.98
CA LEU A 13 26.97 -10.85 -52.83
C LEU A 13 26.60 -11.65 -51.58
N ILE A 14 27.31 -12.75 -51.30
CA ILE A 14 27.09 -13.56 -50.09
C ILE A 14 27.40 -12.75 -48.82
N LEU A 15 28.51 -12.02 -48.81
CA LEU A 15 28.90 -11.18 -47.67
C LEU A 15 27.89 -10.05 -47.40
N ILE A 16 27.41 -9.39 -48.46
CA ILE A 16 26.36 -8.35 -48.34
C ILE A 16 25.06 -8.96 -47.82
N GLY A 17 24.66 -10.12 -48.34
CA GLY A 17 23.48 -10.85 -47.87
C GLY A 17 23.57 -11.18 -46.38
N ALA A 18 24.70 -11.72 -45.93
CA ALA A 18 24.95 -12.03 -44.52
C ALA A 18 24.95 -10.77 -43.63
N ALA A 19 25.56 -9.67 -44.10
CA ALA A 19 25.56 -8.40 -43.39
C ALA A 19 24.14 -7.82 -43.24
N ILE A 20 23.32 -7.89 -44.29
CA ILE A 20 21.91 -7.47 -44.25
C ILE A 20 21.14 -8.32 -43.24
N THR A 21 21.27 -9.64 -43.28
CA THR A 21 20.59 -10.53 -42.31
C THR A 21 21.01 -10.23 -40.87
N PHE A 22 22.31 -9.98 -40.63
CA PHE A 22 22.82 -9.61 -39.32
C PHE A 22 22.22 -8.28 -38.83
N ILE A 23 22.20 -7.24 -39.67
CA ILE A 23 21.61 -5.93 -39.34
C ILE A 23 20.11 -6.07 -39.07
N SER A 24 19.38 -6.79 -39.93
CA SER A 24 17.94 -7.02 -39.76
C SER A 24 17.63 -7.74 -38.44
N THR A 25 18.43 -8.75 -38.07
CA THR A 25 18.25 -9.49 -36.81
C THR A 25 18.43 -8.57 -35.61
N ASN A 26 19.50 -7.76 -35.59
CA ASN A 26 19.75 -6.80 -34.51
C ASN A 26 18.64 -5.75 -34.39
N ILE A 27 18.12 -5.24 -35.52
CA ILE A 27 17.02 -4.28 -35.52
C ILE A 27 15.74 -4.91 -34.95
N ILE A 28 15.40 -6.13 -35.37
CA ILE A 28 14.21 -6.84 -34.88
C ILE A 28 14.32 -7.08 -33.37
N GLU A 29 15.48 -7.52 -32.89
CA GLU A 29 15.72 -7.76 -31.47
C GLU A 29 15.66 -6.46 -30.67
N TYR A 30 16.24 -5.37 -31.20
CA TYR A 30 16.13 -4.04 -30.60
C TYR A 30 14.67 -3.59 -30.49
N ILE A 31 13.88 -3.72 -31.57
CA ILE A 31 12.46 -3.34 -31.59
C ILE A 31 11.65 -4.22 -30.60
N LYS A 32 11.93 -5.52 -30.55
CA LYS A 32 11.28 -6.45 -29.63
C LYS A 32 11.56 -6.06 -28.18
N ASN A 33 12.83 -5.84 -27.83
CA ASN A 33 13.24 -5.42 -26.49
C ASN A 33 12.63 -4.07 -26.10
N TRP A 34 12.56 -3.13 -27.05
CA TRP A 34 11.91 -1.85 -26.83
C TRP A 34 10.40 -1.99 -26.57
N ARG A 35 9.68 -2.77 -27.38
CA ARG A 35 8.25 -3.07 -27.17
C ARG A 35 8.00 -3.77 -25.84
N GLU A 36 8.82 -4.74 -25.48
CA GLU A 36 8.67 -5.48 -24.22
C GLU A 36 8.87 -4.54 -23.01
N ARG A 37 9.87 -3.65 -23.06
CA ARG A 37 10.07 -2.63 -22.02
C ARG A 37 8.87 -1.68 -21.91
N GLN A 38 8.34 -1.20 -23.04
CA GLN A 38 7.15 -0.34 -23.05
C GLN A 38 5.94 -1.05 -22.45
N SER A 39 5.70 -2.32 -22.80
CA SER A 39 4.62 -3.11 -22.23
C SER A 39 4.78 -3.30 -20.73
N LYS A 40 5.99 -3.62 -20.25
CA LYS A 40 6.30 -3.73 -18.81
C LYS A 40 6.03 -2.41 -18.09
N THR A 41 6.48 -1.28 -18.64
CA THR A 41 6.22 0.05 -18.07
C THR A 41 4.72 0.36 -17.99
N GLN A 42 3.96 0.10 -19.06
CA GLN A 42 2.52 0.35 -19.08
C GLN A 42 1.77 -0.54 -18.07
N ASN A 43 2.09 -1.83 -18.04
CA ASN A 43 1.50 -2.79 -17.09
C ASN A 43 1.80 -2.39 -15.64
N PHE A 44 3.03 -1.95 -15.36
CA PHE A 44 3.42 -1.49 -14.03
C PHE A 44 2.69 -0.22 -13.61
N LYS A 45 2.62 0.80 -14.50
CA LYS A 45 1.85 2.03 -14.25
C LYS A 45 0.37 1.71 -14.00
N LEU A 46 -0.22 0.82 -14.79
CA LEU A 46 -1.61 0.39 -14.64
C LEU A 46 -1.84 -0.32 -13.30
N PHE A 47 -0.95 -1.24 -12.93
CA PHE A 47 -1.01 -1.94 -11.65
C PHE A 47 -0.97 -0.97 -10.47
N ILE A 48 0.02 -0.06 -10.42
CA ILE A 48 0.12 0.94 -9.36
C ILE A 48 -1.16 1.77 -9.30
N LYS A 49 -1.66 2.24 -10.45
CA LYS A 49 -2.87 3.06 -10.51
C LYS A 49 -4.06 2.33 -9.87
N LEU A 50 -4.29 1.07 -10.24
CA LEU A 50 -5.40 0.28 -9.71
C LEU A 50 -5.29 0.10 -8.19
N GLU A 51 -4.11 -0.24 -7.68
CA GLU A 51 -3.89 -0.39 -6.24
C GLU A 51 -4.07 0.94 -5.49
N LEU A 52 -3.53 2.05 -6.00
CA LEU A 52 -3.74 3.37 -5.39
C LEU A 52 -5.21 3.79 -5.41
N GLU A 53 -5.97 3.47 -6.45
CA GLU A 53 -7.41 3.72 -6.50
C GLU A 53 -8.18 2.89 -5.46
N VAL A 54 -7.79 1.63 -5.23
CA VAL A 54 -8.36 0.79 -4.16
C VAL A 54 -8.07 1.39 -2.80
N VAL A 55 -6.83 1.85 -2.57
CA VAL A 55 -6.43 2.55 -1.34
C VAL A 55 -7.27 3.82 -1.14
N ALA A 56 -7.39 4.67 -2.17
CA ALA A 56 -8.17 5.91 -2.10
C ALA A 56 -9.62 5.66 -1.67
N LYS A 57 -10.29 4.72 -2.35
CA LYS A 57 -11.69 4.36 -2.06
C LYS A 57 -11.86 3.76 -0.65
N THR A 58 -10.89 2.99 -0.19
CA THR A 58 -10.96 2.34 1.12
C THR A 58 -10.68 3.35 2.24
N LEU A 59 -9.72 4.26 2.05
CA LEU A 59 -9.48 5.39 2.96
C LEU A 59 -10.71 6.32 3.04
N GLU A 60 -11.39 6.57 1.92
CA GLU A 60 -12.62 7.35 1.91
C GLU A 60 -13.73 6.69 2.74
N LYS A 61 -13.91 5.37 2.61
CA LYS A 61 -14.85 4.62 3.45
C LYS A 61 -14.48 4.66 4.94
N LEU A 62 -13.18 4.58 5.26
CA LEU A 62 -12.69 4.71 6.63
C LEU A 62 -13.02 6.11 7.20
N GLN A 63 -12.83 7.17 6.42
CA GLN A 63 -13.15 8.54 6.82
C GLN A 63 -14.67 8.75 7.02
N ILE A 64 -15.48 8.15 6.15
CA ILE A 64 -16.94 8.17 6.29
C ILE A 64 -17.34 7.46 7.60
N GLY A 65 -16.77 6.29 7.86
CA GLY A 65 -16.98 5.55 9.11
C GLY A 65 -16.68 6.38 10.36
N LEU A 66 -15.50 7.03 10.38
CA LEU A 66 -15.12 7.97 11.43
C LEU A 66 -16.13 9.10 11.62
N SER A 67 -16.64 9.65 10.52
CA SER A 67 -17.58 10.77 10.54
C SER A 67 -18.88 10.42 11.26
N TYR A 68 -19.36 9.19 11.07
CA TYR A 68 -20.57 8.66 11.70
C TYR A 68 -20.38 8.09 13.12
N GLY A 69 -19.19 8.23 13.71
CA GLY A 69 -18.92 7.79 15.09
C GLY A 69 -18.73 6.28 15.25
N ASN A 70 -18.71 5.52 14.15
CA ASN A 70 -18.18 4.18 14.15
C ASN A 70 -16.65 4.27 14.14
N TYR A 71 -16.01 3.60 15.09
CA TYR A 71 -14.56 3.49 15.05
C TYR A 71 -14.16 2.71 13.77
N TYR A 72 -12.96 2.96 13.23
CA TYR A 72 -12.45 2.34 12.01
C TYR A 72 -12.80 0.84 11.94
N ASP A 73 -13.36 0.42 10.80
CA ASP A 73 -13.66 -0.98 10.53
C ASP A 73 -12.36 -1.75 10.30
N TYR A 74 -12.13 -2.83 11.07
CA TYR A 74 -10.98 -3.71 10.93
C TYR A 74 -10.82 -4.22 9.50
N LEU A 75 -11.92 -4.59 8.85
CA LEU A 75 -11.90 -5.11 7.48
C LEU A 75 -11.43 -4.06 6.47
N LEU A 76 -11.82 -2.81 6.69
CA LEU A 76 -11.37 -1.71 5.83
C LEU A 76 -9.88 -1.43 6.04
N LEU A 77 -9.39 -1.40 7.29
CA LEU A 77 -7.96 -1.22 7.57
C LEU A 77 -7.10 -2.36 7.02
N ASP A 78 -7.56 -3.61 7.16
CA ASP A 78 -6.88 -4.78 6.60
C ASP A 78 -6.81 -4.71 5.07
N ARG A 79 -7.88 -4.23 4.41
CA ARG A 79 -7.89 -4.02 2.96
C ARG A 79 -6.92 -2.93 2.51
N VAL A 80 -6.83 -1.79 3.21
CA VAL A 80 -5.82 -0.77 2.87
C VAL A 80 -4.42 -1.35 3.04
N LYS A 81 -4.20 -2.08 4.15
CA LYS A 81 -2.91 -2.71 4.42
C LYS A 81 -2.52 -3.69 3.32
N GLU A 82 -3.43 -4.54 2.86
CA GLU A 82 -3.18 -5.50 1.79
C GLU A 82 -2.75 -4.81 0.48
N SER A 83 -3.47 -3.75 0.07
CA SER A 83 -3.08 -2.98 -1.13
C SER A 83 -1.73 -2.30 -0.97
N ILE A 84 -1.41 -1.81 0.23
CA ILE A 84 -0.09 -1.22 0.52
C ILE A 84 1.01 -2.28 0.50
N ASP A 85 0.80 -3.43 1.11
CA ASP A 85 1.75 -4.55 1.07
C ASP A 85 2.00 -5.01 -0.38
N ASN A 86 0.97 -4.97 -1.24
CA ASN A 86 1.12 -5.26 -2.67
C ASN A 86 1.93 -4.19 -3.40
N LEU A 87 1.71 -2.92 -3.10
CA LEU A 87 2.50 -1.80 -3.63
C LEU A 87 3.96 -1.85 -3.16
N GLU A 88 4.22 -2.27 -1.92
CA GLU A 88 5.57 -2.45 -1.39
C GLU A 88 6.31 -3.61 -2.07
N LYS A 89 5.63 -4.74 -2.35
CA LYS A 89 6.24 -5.88 -3.08
C LYS A 89 6.78 -5.48 -4.44
N VAL A 90 6.13 -4.55 -5.12
CA VAL A 90 6.53 -4.08 -6.45
C VAL A 90 7.43 -2.83 -6.40
N ARG A 91 7.91 -2.44 -5.21
CA ARG A 91 8.79 -1.28 -5.05
C ARG A 91 10.13 -1.44 -5.78
N SER A 92 10.64 -2.66 -5.95
CA SER A 92 11.83 -2.93 -6.77
C SER A 92 11.63 -2.56 -8.24
N ASP A 93 10.38 -2.64 -8.71
CA ASP A 93 10.01 -2.44 -10.10
C ASP A 93 9.75 -0.95 -10.41
N VAL A 94 9.95 -0.07 -9.41
CA VAL A 94 9.84 1.39 -9.57
C VAL A 94 10.80 1.93 -10.64
N ILE A 95 11.82 1.16 -11.03
CA ILE A 95 12.69 1.44 -12.18
C ILE A 95 11.91 1.68 -13.47
N TYR A 96 10.70 1.12 -13.60
CA TYR A 96 9.83 1.30 -14.76
C TYR A 96 9.09 2.64 -14.77
N LEU A 97 9.10 3.40 -13.67
CA LEU A 97 8.76 4.82 -13.70
C LEU A 97 9.95 5.57 -14.28
N SER A 98 9.76 6.29 -15.38
CA SER A 98 10.85 7.01 -16.05
C SER A 98 11.32 8.25 -15.27
N ASP A 99 10.43 8.87 -14.50
CA ASP A 99 10.71 10.11 -13.76
C ASP A 99 11.17 9.83 -12.31
N SER A 100 12.35 10.35 -11.95
CA SER A 100 12.90 10.30 -10.59
C SER A 100 11.96 10.89 -9.55
N LYS A 101 11.32 12.02 -9.85
CA LYS A 101 10.39 12.69 -8.91
C LYS A 101 9.15 11.84 -8.68
N LEU A 102 8.69 11.15 -9.73
CA LEU A 102 7.56 10.24 -9.63
C LEU A 102 7.88 9.01 -8.77
N LYS A 103 9.11 8.47 -8.89
CA LYS A 103 9.59 7.38 -8.01
C LYS A 103 9.60 7.80 -6.54
N GLU A 104 10.14 8.98 -6.26
CA GLU A 104 10.24 9.52 -4.91
C GLU A 104 8.84 9.72 -4.31
N LYS A 105 7.94 10.39 -5.05
CA LYS A 105 6.54 10.56 -4.66
C LYS A 105 5.83 9.24 -4.40
N PHE A 106 6.05 8.23 -5.24
CA PHE A 106 5.47 6.91 -5.06
C PHE A 106 5.91 6.28 -3.73
N ILE A 107 7.21 6.32 -3.44
CA ILE A 107 7.77 5.79 -2.19
C ILE A 107 7.25 6.57 -0.97
N GLU A 108 7.23 7.90 -1.06
CA GLU A 108 6.74 8.78 0.01
C GLU A 108 5.27 8.48 0.33
N VAL A 109 4.41 8.43 -0.68
CA VAL A 109 2.97 8.17 -0.51
C VAL A 109 2.70 6.81 0.12
N ILE A 110 3.40 5.75 -0.31
CA ILE A 110 3.25 4.42 0.30
C ILE A 110 3.68 4.44 1.77
N SER A 111 4.80 5.11 2.07
CA SER A 111 5.30 5.23 3.45
C SER A 111 4.33 6.00 4.35
N ASP A 112 3.76 7.10 3.85
CA ASP A 112 2.78 7.91 4.57
C ASP A 112 1.51 7.11 4.87
N ILE A 113 0.99 6.37 3.87
CA ILE A 113 -0.20 5.54 4.05
C ILE A 113 0.09 4.40 5.04
N SER A 114 1.25 3.75 4.94
CA SER A 114 1.67 2.69 5.86
C SER A 114 1.69 3.19 7.31
N THR A 115 2.26 4.38 7.52
CA THR A 115 2.33 5.04 8.83
C THR A 115 0.94 5.39 9.34
N TYR A 116 0.08 5.93 8.48
CA TYR A 116 -1.30 6.23 8.82
C TYR A 116 -2.08 4.99 9.25
N ILE A 117 -1.96 3.87 8.54
CA ILE A 117 -2.62 2.60 8.91
C ILE A 117 -2.10 2.10 10.25
N ALA A 118 -0.78 2.07 10.45
CA ALA A 118 -0.17 1.57 11.67
C ALA A 118 -0.63 2.36 12.90
N THR A 119 -0.59 3.69 12.81
CA THR A 119 -1.04 4.57 13.90
C THR A 119 -2.55 4.48 14.11
N THR A 120 -3.34 4.40 13.04
CA THR A 120 -4.79 4.20 13.11
C THR A 120 -5.17 2.90 13.82
N ARG A 121 -4.45 1.80 13.52
CA ARG A 121 -4.67 0.49 14.14
C ARG A 121 -4.30 0.49 15.63
N MET A 122 -3.26 1.23 16.02
CA MET A 122 -2.91 1.41 17.43
C MET A 122 -4.05 2.10 18.19
N VAL A 123 -4.60 3.19 17.65
CA VAL A 123 -5.75 3.89 18.29
C VAL A 123 -6.98 2.98 18.32
N GLN A 124 -7.16 2.12 17.30
CA GLN A 124 -8.25 1.14 17.24
C GLN A 124 -8.21 0.14 18.37
N GLN A 125 -7.03 -0.43 18.59
CA GLN A 125 -6.82 -1.38 19.67
C GLN A 125 -7.10 -0.75 21.04
N LEU A 126 -6.66 0.51 21.26
CA LEU A 126 -6.94 1.22 22.51
C LEU A 126 -8.45 1.38 22.73
N PHE A 127 -9.20 1.80 21.71
CA PHE A 127 -10.64 2.08 21.84
C PHE A 127 -11.48 0.82 22.07
N TYR A 128 -11.27 -0.25 21.30
CA TYR A 128 -12.08 -1.46 21.43
C TYR A 128 -11.68 -2.31 22.65
N THR A 129 -10.38 -2.37 22.99
CA THR A 129 -9.91 -3.15 24.16
C THR A 129 -10.45 -2.59 25.49
N ASP A 130 -10.67 -1.27 25.57
CA ASP A 130 -11.25 -0.62 26.75
C ASP A 130 -12.79 -0.67 26.76
N ARG A 131 -13.44 -0.73 25.58
CA ARG A 131 -14.90 -0.90 25.47
C ARG A 131 -15.35 -2.31 25.87
N ASP A 132 -14.69 -3.36 25.39
CA ASP A 132 -15.09 -4.74 25.71
C ASP A 132 -14.94 -5.05 27.20
N LYS A 133 -13.91 -4.50 27.85
CA LYS A 133 -13.70 -4.66 29.31
C LYS A 133 -14.65 -3.86 30.19
N SER A 134 -15.23 -2.78 29.67
CA SER A 134 -16.26 -2.02 30.39
C SER A 134 -17.64 -2.67 30.26
N LEU A 135 -17.91 -3.39 29.16
CA LEU A 135 -19.11 -4.21 29.00
C LEU A 135 -19.08 -5.47 29.90
N GLU A 136 -17.92 -6.14 30.05
CA GLU A 136 -17.76 -7.26 31.00
C GLU A 136 -18.00 -6.86 32.47
N GLN A 137 -17.75 -5.60 32.85
CA GLN A 137 -18.02 -5.11 34.21
C GLN A 137 -19.50 -4.79 34.45
N VAL A 138 -20.30 -4.62 33.39
CA VAL A 138 -21.74 -4.35 33.48
C VAL A 138 -22.53 -5.66 33.54
N GLU A 139 -22.08 -6.73 32.89
CA GLU A 139 -22.76 -8.05 32.92
C GLU A 139 -22.57 -8.82 34.25
N ILE A 140 -21.66 -8.39 35.14
CA ILE A 140 -21.49 -8.98 36.49
C ILE A 140 -22.36 -8.24 37.54
N GLY A 141 -23.19 -7.27 37.12
CA GLY A 141 -24.07 -6.50 37.99
C GLY A 141 -25.36 -7.20 38.44
N GLU A 142 -25.71 -8.35 37.85
CA GLU A 142 -26.98 -9.00 38.14
C GLU A 142 -26.90 -10.53 38.03
N SER A 143 -26.13 -11.19 38.90
CA SER A 143 -26.48 -12.52 39.41
C SER A 143 -25.59 -13.03 40.55
N VAL A 144 -26.26 -13.29 41.67
CA VAL A 144 -26.06 -14.44 42.58
C VAL A 144 -24.97 -14.32 43.67
N GLU A 145 -25.46 -14.11 44.90
CA GLU A 145 -24.83 -14.57 46.14
C GLU A 145 -24.55 -16.08 46.09
N ILE A 146 -23.28 -16.51 46.02
CA ILE A 146 -22.85 -17.76 46.64
C ILE A 146 -21.50 -17.58 47.31
N SER A 147 -21.54 -17.64 48.64
CA SER A 147 -20.42 -17.87 49.55
C SER A 147 -19.66 -19.15 49.20
N LYS A 148 -18.32 -19.07 49.08
CA LYS A 148 -17.38 -20.07 49.60
C LYS A 148 -15.92 -19.58 49.56
N LYS A 149 -15.27 -19.67 50.72
CA LYS A 149 -13.84 -19.49 50.98
C LYS A 149 -12.97 -20.30 50.00
N SER A 150 -12.01 -19.68 49.34
CA SER A 150 -10.73 -20.31 48.98
C SER A 150 -9.62 -19.28 48.76
N GLN A 151 -8.38 -19.74 48.92
CA GLN A 151 -7.20 -19.00 49.33
C GLN A 151 -6.59 -18.06 48.26
N LYS A 152 -6.03 -16.94 48.74
CA LYS A 152 -5.27 -15.94 47.98
C LYS A 152 -3.92 -16.49 47.47
N PRO A 153 -3.55 -16.21 46.20
CA PRO A 153 -2.23 -15.69 45.89
C PRO A 153 -2.33 -14.16 45.79
N LYS A 154 -1.64 -13.44 46.68
CA LYS A 154 -1.39 -12.00 46.56
C LYS A 154 -0.42 -11.77 45.40
N ASN A 155 -0.93 -11.78 44.17
CA ASN A 155 -0.31 -11.04 43.08
C ASN A 155 -0.93 -9.66 43.08
N SER A 156 -0.24 -8.72 43.73
CA SER A 156 -0.46 -7.28 43.54
C SER A 156 -0.14 -6.92 42.09
N ARG A 157 -1.10 -7.14 41.19
CA ARG A 157 -1.16 -6.46 39.92
C ARG A 157 -1.14 -4.97 40.26
N LYS A 158 -0.04 -4.29 39.93
CA LYS A 158 -0.02 -2.83 39.81
C LYS A 158 -1.28 -2.47 39.02
N LYS A 159 -2.23 -1.78 39.65
CA LYS A 159 -3.27 -1.04 38.94
C LYS A 159 -2.49 -0.06 38.07
N THR A 160 -2.29 -0.42 36.81
CA THR A 160 -1.98 0.57 35.80
C THR A 160 -3.17 1.50 35.80
N ASP A 161 -2.93 2.79 36.03
CA ASP A 161 -3.93 3.84 35.92
C ASP A 161 -4.43 3.82 34.47
N ARG A 162 -5.46 3.01 34.22
CA ARG A 162 -6.11 2.93 32.92
C ARG A 162 -7.05 4.13 32.80
N PRO A 163 -7.09 4.78 31.63
CA PRO A 163 -7.95 5.92 31.44
C PRO A 163 -9.42 5.53 31.67
N THR A 164 -10.18 6.41 32.31
CA THR A 164 -11.64 6.24 32.42
C THR A 164 -12.29 6.31 31.04
N LEU A 165 -13.49 5.78 30.89
CA LEU A 165 -14.22 5.76 29.60
C LEU A 165 -14.40 7.18 29.01
N GLU A 166 -14.54 8.18 29.88
CA GLU A 166 -14.56 9.61 29.54
C GLU A 166 -13.20 10.12 29.03
N GLN A 167 -12.09 9.69 29.64
CA GLN A 167 -10.74 9.99 29.17
C GLN A 167 -10.44 9.31 27.82
N ALA A 168 -10.89 8.06 27.63
CA ALA A 168 -10.78 7.35 26.37
C ALA A 168 -11.56 8.06 25.25
N TRP A 169 -12.76 8.58 25.55
CA TRP A 169 -13.56 9.40 24.63
C TRP A 169 -12.90 10.73 24.27
N LYS A 170 -12.28 11.41 25.24
CA LYS A 170 -11.54 12.65 24.99
C LYS A 170 -10.33 12.41 24.09
N ILE A 171 -9.53 11.39 24.40
CA ILE A 171 -8.39 10.96 23.58
C ILE A 171 -8.88 10.58 22.17
N PHE A 172 -10.01 9.89 22.05
CA PHE A 172 -10.61 9.53 20.77
C PHE A 172 -10.95 10.77 19.93
N ASN A 173 -11.64 11.76 20.49
CA ASN A 173 -12.03 12.96 19.75
C ASN A 173 -10.81 13.80 19.31
N GLU A 174 -9.79 13.90 20.15
CA GLU A 174 -8.51 14.55 19.80
C GLU A 174 -7.82 13.81 18.65
N ARG A 175 -7.65 12.49 18.76
CA ARG A 175 -7.02 11.66 17.72
C ARG A 175 -7.83 11.59 16.42
N ARG A 176 -9.17 11.61 16.49
CA ARG A 176 -10.04 11.64 15.32
C ARG A 176 -9.81 12.88 14.46
N THR A 177 -9.59 14.02 15.09
CA THR A 177 -9.31 15.28 14.39
C THR A 177 -7.94 15.22 13.70
N GLU A 178 -6.91 14.77 14.43
CA GLU A 178 -5.56 14.54 13.89
C GLU A 178 -5.59 13.60 12.67
N LYS A 179 -6.27 12.45 12.80
CA LYS A 179 -6.38 11.48 11.70
C LYS A 179 -7.18 11.96 10.50
N THR A 180 -8.17 12.83 10.72
CA THR A 180 -8.89 13.48 9.63
C THR A 180 -7.96 14.40 8.83
N ILE A 181 -7.09 15.15 9.50
CA ILE A 181 -6.11 16.03 8.83
C ILE A 181 -5.10 15.19 8.04
N GLU A 182 -4.52 14.16 8.66
CA GLU A 182 -3.60 13.23 7.99
C GLU A 182 -4.24 12.58 6.76
N TYR A 183 -5.50 12.14 6.87
CA TYR A 183 -6.25 11.57 5.75
C TYR A 183 -6.37 12.56 4.58
N VAL A 184 -6.71 13.82 4.84
CA VAL A 184 -6.86 14.84 3.78
C VAL A 184 -5.53 15.05 3.05
N GLU A 185 -4.42 15.10 3.78
CA GLU A 185 -3.09 15.24 3.19
C GLU A 185 -2.72 14.02 2.33
N ILE A 186 -2.89 12.82 2.87
CA ILE A 186 -2.64 11.56 2.16
C ILE A 186 -3.48 11.47 0.90
N LYS A 187 -4.78 11.80 0.99
CA LYS A 187 -5.69 11.82 -0.16
C LYS A 187 -5.19 12.75 -1.25
N ARG A 188 -4.78 13.98 -0.89
CA ARG A 188 -4.22 14.94 -1.86
C ARG A 188 -2.97 14.37 -2.55
N LYS A 189 -1.99 13.88 -1.78
CA LYS A 189 -0.74 13.32 -2.34
C LYS A 189 -1.03 12.11 -3.25
N LEU A 190 -1.97 11.25 -2.85
CA LEU A 190 -2.38 10.08 -3.62
C LEU A 190 -3.06 10.48 -4.93
N GLU A 191 -3.98 11.44 -4.91
CA GLU A 191 -4.65 11.93 -6.13
C GLU A 191 -3.67 12.59 -7.10
N GLU A 192 -2.70 13.35 -6.58
CA GLU A 192 -1.61 13.92 -7.39
C GLU A 192 -0.76 12.82 -8.03
N LEU A 193 -0.42 11.78 -7.28
CA LEU A 193 0.33 10.63 -7.79
C LEU A 193 -0.44 9.89 -8.89
N ILE A 194 -1.72 9.58 -8.67
CA ILE A 194 -2.57 8.94 -9.68
C ILE A 194 -2.64 9.77 -10.97
N LYS A 195 -2.83 11.09 -10.86
CA LYS A 195 -2.85 11.98 -12.04
C LYS A 195 -1.53 11.93 -12.80
N SER A 196 -0.40 11.95 -12.10
CA SER A 196 0.93 11.91 -12.71
C SER A 196 1.29 10.56 -13.35
N LEU A 197 0.61 9.46 -12.99
CA LEU A 197 0.82 8.14 -13.61
C LEU A 197 0.14 8.02 -14.99
N VAL A 198 -0.94 8.78 -15.21
CA VAL A 198 -1.72 8.81 -16.47
C VAL A 198 -1.13 9.80 -17.49
N SER A 199 -0.37 10.78 -17.00
CA SER A 199 0.34 11.78 -17.81
C SER A 199 1.55 11.16 -18.51
#